data_AF-A0A2X4VGS9-F1
#
_entry.id   AF-A0A2X4VGS9-F1
#
_cell.length_a   1.000
_cell.length_b   1.000
_cell.length_c   1.000
_cell.angle_alpha   90.00
_cell.angle_beta   90.00
_cell.angle_gamma   90.00
#
_symmetry.space_group_name_H-M   'P 1'
#
loop_
_entity.id
_entity.type
_entity.pdbx_description
1 polymer ?
#
loop_
_entity_poly.entity_id
_entity_poly.type
_entity_poly.pdbx_seq_one_letter_code
_entity_poly.pdbx_strand_id
1 'polypeptide(L)' 'MRRTRITFNLDGEPLKGTHFRIEVLPNAIECRLPPNCELLG' A
#
# COMPACT_ATOMS: atom_id res chain seq x y z
N MET A 1 -18.89 -21.73 6.25
CA MET A 1 -18.48 -20.64 5.34
C MET A 1 -17.01 -20.85 4.97
N ARG A 2 -16.69 -20.94 3.68
CA ARG A 2 -15.32 -21.21 3.19
C ARG A 2 -14.56 -19.88 3.13
N ARG A 3 -13.49 -19.71 3.91
CA ARG A 3 -12.63 -18.51 3.85
C ARG A 3 -11.70 -18.63 2.63
N THR A 4 -11.92 -17.81 1.62
CA THR A 4 -11.04 -17.72 0.44
C THR A 4 -9.74 -17.02 0.82
N ARG A 5 -8.60 -17.60 0.45
CA ARG A 5 -7.26 -17.03 0.68
C ARG A 5 -6.91 -16.08 -0.45
N ILE A 6 -6.57 -14.84 -0.12
CA ILE A 6 -6.15 -13.79 -1.04
C ILE A 6 -4.62 -13.71 -1.00
N THR A 7 -3.99 -13.39 -2.13
CA THR A 7 -2.59 -12.97 -2.20
C THR A 7 -2.58 -11.50 -2.61
N PHE A 8 -2.14 -10.60 -1.72
CA PHE A 8 -1.90 -9.19 -2.02
C PHE A 8 -0.44 -8.99 -2.43
N ASN A 9 -0.20 -8.16 -3.44
CA ASN A 9 1.13 -7.72 -3.81
C ASN A 9 1.43 -6.38 -3.14
N LEU A 10 2.52 -6.28 -2.39
CA LEU A 10 3.01 -5.05 -1.76
C LEU A 10 4.33 -4.66 -2.45
N ASP A 11 4.24 -3.85 -3.50
CA ASP A 11 5.39 -3.39 -4.30
C ASP A 11 6.32 -4.51 -4.82
N GLY A 12 5.75 -5.69 -5.08
CA GLY A 12 6.46 -6.88 -5.56
C GLY A 12 6.50 -8.02 -4.55
N GLU A 13 6.24 -7.74 -3.26
CA GLU A 13 6.26 -8.74 -2.20
C GLU A 13 4.87 -9.38 -1.99
N PRO A 14 4.74 -10.71 -2.10
CA PRO A 14 3.44 -11.38 -1.97
C PRO A 14 3.05 -11.65 -0.50
N LEU A 15 1.88 -11.16 -0.08
CA LEU A 15 1.29 -11.40 1.23
C LEU A 15 -0.01 -12.21 1.13
N LYS A 16 -0.04 -13.41 1.73
CA LYS A 16 -1.22 -14.30 1.71
C LYS A 16 -2.02 -14.18 3.00
N GLY A 17 -3.34 -14.11 2.89
CA GLY A 17 -4.21 -13.95 4.05
C GLY A 17 -5.69 -14.09 3.72
N THR A 18 -6.53 -13.96 4.75
CA THR A 18 -7.99 -13.93 4.59
C THR A 18 -8.59 -12.59 5.06
N HIS A 19 -7.80 -11.81 5.80
CA HIS A 19 -8.15 -10.50 6.36
C HIS A 19 -6.88 -9.66 6.38
N PHE A 20 -7.01 -8.37 6.06
CA PHE A 20 -5.90 -7.42 5.98
C PHE A 20 -6.36 -6.09 6.59
N ARG A 21 -5.45 -5.39 7.27
CA ARG A 21 -5.63 -4.00 7.72
C ARG A 21 -4.56 -3.17 7.04
N ILE A 22 -4.98 -2.23 6.19
CA ILE A 22 -4.09 -1.30 5.49
C ILE A 22 -4.25 0.06 6.18
N GLU A 23 -3.14 0.65 6.57
CA GLU A 23 -3.08 1.91 7.30
C GLU A 23 -2.06 2.82 6.64
N VAL A 24 -2.43 4.09 6.45
CA VAL A 24 -1.49 5.10 5.95
C VAL A 24 -0.68 5.62 7.12
N LEU A 25 0.64 5.65 6.97
CA LEU A 25 1.53 6.36 7.87
C LEU A 25 1.74 7.78 7.32
N PRO A 26 1.08 8.81 7.88
CA PRO A 26 1.16 10.16 7.34
C PRO A 26 2.58 10.71 7.49
N ASN A 27 3.08 11.38 6.45
CA ASN A 27 4.39 12.04 6.44
C ASN A 27 5.56 11.13 6.89
N ALA A 28 5.49 9.83 6.59
CA ALA A 28 6.47 8.85 7.06
C ALA A 28 7.88 9.08 6.48
N ILE A 29 7.97 9.74 5.32
CA ILE A 29 9.22 10.05 4.63
C ILE A 29 9.16 11.43 4.00
N GLU A 30 10.33 12.03 3.83
CA GLU A 30 10.52 13.17 2.93
C GLU A 30 10.98 12.65 1.56
N CYS A 31 10.39 13.20 0.50
CA CYS A 31 10.70 12.79 -0.87
C CYS A 31 11.11 14.00 -1.71
N ARG A 32 12.12 13.83 -2.57
CA ARG A 32 12.45 14.83 -3.59
C ARG A 32 11.47 14.68 -4.75
N LEU A 33 10.64 15.69 -4.96
CA LEU A 33 9.60 15.69 -5.98
C LEU A 33 9.77 16.90 -6.92
N PRO A 34 9.30 16.80 -8.17
CA PRO A 34 9.22 17.97 -9.04
C PRO A 34 8.25 19.01 -8.46
N PRO A 35 8.45 20.32 -8.75
CA PRO A 35 7.56 21.37 -8.23
C PRO A 35 6.09 21.20 -8.59
N ASN A 36 5.80 20.54 -9.71
CA ASN A 36 4.45 20.27 -10.25
C ASN A 36 4.12 18.77 -10.22
N CYS A 37 4.44 18.09 -9.12
CA CYS A 37 4.14 16.66 -8.97
C CYS A 37 2.62 16.40 -9.05
N GLU A 38 2.19 15.61 -10.04
CA GLU A 38 0.77 15.31 -10.32
C GLU A 38 0.02 14.65 -9.15
N LEU A 39 0.74 14.02 -8.22
CA LEU A 39 0.16 13.34 -7.07
C LEU A 39 -0.07 14.26 -5.86
N LEU A 40 0.37 15.53 -5.91
CA LEU A 40 0.31 16.45 -4.77
C LEU A 40 -0.74 17.57 -4.88
N GLY A 41 -1.44 17.70 -6.02
CA GLY A 41 -2.53 18.68 -6.21
C GLY A 41 -2.06 20.09 -6.49
#